data_AF-A0A959T2W9-F1
#
_entry.id   AF-A0A959T2W9-F1
#
_cell.length_a   1.000
_cell.length_b   1.000
_cell.length_c   1.000
_cell.angle_alpha   90.00
_cell.angle_beta   90.00
_cell.angle_gamma   90.00
#
_symmetry.space_group_name_H-M   'P 1'
#
loop_
_entity.id
_entity.type
_entity.pdbx_description
1 polymer ?
#
loop_
_entity_poly.entity_id
_entity_poly.type
_entity_poly.pdbx_seq_one_letter_code
_entity_poly.pdbx_strand_id
1 'polypeptide(L)'
;MPASRANYARVYVNDVYIGLYTNVESVNAEFTDLHFGTRDGVLVKGNPAQVDLNGENSNLSDAPGSDSTSYYPLYTMESEHGWGDLLELIDVLNQQPDSIHQLLNVDRALWMHALNLVLINFDSYVGYAQNYYLFKDRSGAWNTIPWDLNMSFASFRLTDASIHFAGFSIPQAKQYDPLTQLNEFLVHPRPLFRNLLTNDTYRRMFLAHLRTMVQENFSDGSYYARASAMQAAITADVLADTNKFYTDAMFHQNLDTTVNDLIDYPGIRDLMDARSAYLEGYPGFAGGPVISDLDHAPTQFSVGTDLTIRARIVGSDTVFLAYRFSEQERFSYMEMLDDGMHDDGPAGDGIHGATISVASNRVQFYLYAENATAGTFSPVRAAFETHELLTLPSAGELVINELMAYNEGLVLDEQGEADDWIELFNRTAGTVSTEGLFLTDDADVPLKWALPAEQVAPGGYLVVWADGQPGQGDLHADFALDASGESLYLFAADSTLLDQVTFGTQYPISTTGRFPNGTGAFRELLPSFGSRNMALSTDGLDEPLQLYPNPSNGDVFAIVRMSAPFEVRVLSMDGREVLGAIDRGTNELIRISTARMAAGSYVLHVWNSETSTQEPFILSE
;
A
#
# COMPACT_ATOMS: atom_id res chain seq x y z
N MET A 1 11.68 -7.23 -0.10
CA MET A 1 11.72 -6.05 -0.98
C MET A 1 10.66 -6.17 -2.05
N PRO A 2 10.01 -5.08 -2.50
CA PRO A 2 9.03 -5.17 -3.58
C PRO A 2 9.78 -5.64 -4.82
N ALA A 3 9.28 -6.66 -5.50
CA ALA A 3 9.88 -7.21 -6.70
C ALA A 3 8.79 -7.86 -7.54
N SER A 4 8.92 -7.75 -8.86
CA SER A 4 7.96 -8.33 -9.80
C SER A 4 7.72 -9.81 -9.53
N ARG A 5 6.45 -10.19 -9.44
CA ARG A 5 6.02 -11.58 -9.53
C ARG A 5 6.41 -12.14 -10.89
N ALA A 6 6.73 -13.42 -10.94
CA ALA A 6 7.09 -14.10 -12.19
C ALA A 6 6.65 -15.55 -12.20
N ASN A 7 6.27 -16.03 -13.38
CA ASN A 7 6.02 -17.46 -13.65
C ASN A 7 6.50 -17.84 -15.06
N TYR A 8 6.40 -19.12 -15.39
CA TYR A 8 6.67 -19.62 -16.74
C TYR A 8 5.38 -19.72 -17.55
N ALA A 9 5.46 -19.44 -18.85
CA ALA A 9 4.34 -19.50 -19.78
C ALA A 9 4.74 -20.20 -21.09
N ARG A 10 3.82 -21.03 -21.62
CA ARG A 10 3.90 -21.51 -23.01
C ARG A 10 3.27 -20.46 -23.90
N VAL A 11 4.03 -19.96 -24.88
CA VAL A 11 3.54 -18.91 -25.78
C VAL A 11 3.22 -19.50 -27.15
N TYR A 12 2.06 -19.11 -27.67
CA TYR A 12 1.58 -19.48 -29.00
C TYR A 12 1.24 -18.21 -29.79
N VAL A 13 1.65 -18.16 -31.05
CA VAL A 13 1.27 -17.09 -31.99
C VAL A 13 0.57 -17.73 -33.17
N ASN A 14 -0.70 -17.38 -33.40
CA ASN A 14 -1.56 -18.02 -34.42
C ASN A 14 -1.58 -19.55 -34.29
N ASP A 15 -1.80 -20.05 -33.08
CA ASP A 15 -1.79 -21.49 -32.72
C ASP A 15 -0.45 -22.22 -32.95
N VAL A 16 0.63 -21.50 -33.27
CA VAL A 16 1.98 -22.04 -33.39
C VAL A 16 2.73 -21.84 -32.08
N TYR A 17 3.17 -22.93 -31.45
CA TYR A 17 4.03 -22.86 -30.28
C TYR A 17 5.35 -22.20 -30.63
N ILE A 18 5.68 -21.10 -29.95
CA ILE A 18 6.93 -20.35 -30.18
C ILE A 18 7.96 -20.52 -29.06
N GLY A 19 7.58 -21.11 -27.92
CA GLY A 19 8.54 -21.48 -26.88
C GLY A 19 8.05 -21.29 -25.45
N LEU A 20 8.96 -21.58 -24.51
CA LEU A 20 8.82 -21.30 -23.09
C LEU A 20 9.34 -19.90 -22.78
N TYR A 21 8.53 -19.09 -22.12
CA TYR A 21 8.87 -17.73 -21.73
C TYR A 21 8.69 -17.54 -20.22
N THR A 22 9.37 -16.54 -19.68
CA THR A 22 9.02 -15.97 -18.37
C THR A 22 7.97 -14.89 -18.57
N ASN A 23 6.88 -14.96 -17.80
CA ASN A 23 5.89 -13.90 -17.69
C ASN A 23 6.15 -13.16 -16.39
N VAL A 24 6.46 -11.87 -16.49
CA VAL A 24 6.97 -11.05 -15.39
C VAL A 24 6.03 -9.86 -15.22
N GLU A 25 5.62 -9.64 -13.98
CA GLU A 25 4.80 -8.50 -13.57
C GLU A 25 5.49 -7.19 -13.94
N SER A 26 4.76 -6.31 -14.60
CA SER A 26 5.27 -4.99 -15.00
C SER A 26 5.36 -4.08 -13.78
N VAL A 27 6.47 -3.35 -13.63
CA VAL A 27 6.58 -2.29 -12.62
C VAL A 27 5.87 -1.04 -13.17
N ASN A 28 4.59 -0.90 -12.83
CA ASN A 28 3.69 0.17 -13.28
C ASN A 28 2.84 0.69 -12.10
N ALA A 29 1.82 1.49 -12.37
CA ALA A 29 0.92 2.02 -11.34
C ALA A 29 0.20 0.94 -10.52
N GLU A 30 -0.13 -0.23 -11.11
CA GLU A 30 -0.75 -1.35 -10.36
C GLU A 30 0.24 -2.00 -9.41
N PHE A 31 1.50 -2.16 -9.86
CA PHE A 31 2.58 -2.64 -9.00
C PHE A 31 2.80 -1.69 -7.81
N THR A 32 2.81 -0.38 -8.06
CA THR A 32 3.05 0.59 -6.99
C THR A 32 1.89 0.65 -6.00
N ASP A 33 0.66 0.48 -6.49
CA ASP A 33 -0.53 0.39 -5.64
C ASP A 33 -0.45 -0.81 -4.71
N LEU A 34 -0.18 -1.99 -5.27
CA LEU A 34 -0.09 -3.24 -4.51
C LEU A 34 1.02 -3.22 -3.45
N HIS A 35 2.16 -2.58 -3.75
CA HIS A 35 3.35 -2.66 -2.89
C HIS A 35 3.61 -1.44 -2.02
N PHE A 36 2.97 -0.31 -2.31
CA PHE A 36 3.15 0.94 -1.58
C PHE A 36 1.81 1.65 -1.23
N GLY A 37 0.66 1.06 -1.60
CA GLY A 37 -0.67 1.60 -1.31
C GLY A 37 -1.00 2.88 -2.09
N THR A 38 -0.34 3.08 -3.24
CA THR A 38 -0.60 4.24 -4.09
C THR A 38 -0.20 4.01 -5.56
N ARG A 39 -1.09 4.41 -6.46
CA ARG A 39 -0.82 4.61 -7.90
C ARG A 39 -0.11 5.93 -8.17
N ASP A 40 -0.30 6.89 -7.25
CA ASP A 40 0.21 8.24 -7.34
C ASP A 40 1.61 8.30 -6.71
N GLY A 41 2.59 8.79 -7.46
CA GLY A 41 3.97 8.89 -7.01
C GLY A 41 4.90 9.23 -8.17
N VAL A 42 6.20 9.30 -7.89
CA VAL A 42 7.22 9.46 -8.93
C VAL A 42 7.87 8.11 -9.19
N LEU A 43 7.69 7.56 -10.39
CA LEU A 43 8.30 6.30 -10.80
C LEU A 43 9.37 6.56 -11.86
N VAL A 44 10.61 6.20 -11.56
CA VAL A 44 11.76 6.38 -12.44
C VAL A 44 12.41 5.02 -12.69
N LYS A 45 12.65 4.71 -13.95
CA LYS A 45 13.47 3.58 -14.35
C LYS A 45 14.92 4.01 -14.54
N GLY A 46 15.81 3.43 -13.74
CA GLY A 46 17.26 3.50 -13.94
C GLY A 46 17.69 2.48 -14.98
N ASN A 47 17.57 2.87 -16.25
CA ASN A 47 18.07 2.10 -17.39
C ASN A 47 18.38 3.08 -18.53
N PRO A 48 19.65 3.28 -18.89
CA PRO A 48 20.00 4.26 -19.92
C PRO A 48 19.47 3.81 -21.28
N ALA A 49 19.14 4.76 -22.15
CA ALA A 49 18.66 4.45 -23.51
C ALA A 49 19.67 3.60 -24.30
N GLN A 50 20.95 3.78 -24.01
CA GLN A 50 22.03 2.92 -24.45
C GLN A 50 23.06 2.83 -23.31
N VAL A 51 23.42 1.61 -22.93
CA VAL A 51 24.49 1.37 -21.95
C VAL A 51 25.82 1.82 -22.54
N ASP A 52 26.50 2.73 -21.85
CA ASP A 52 27.86 3.15 -22.17
C ASP A 52 28.83 2.42 -21.24
N LEU A 53 29.67 1.55 -21.81
CA LEU A 53 30.66 0.79 -21.05
C LEU A 53 31.79 1.66 -20.50
N ASN A 54 31.88 2.93 -20.91
CA ASN A 54 32.82 3.93 -20.40
C ASN A 54 32.10 5.18 -19.86
N GLY A 55 30.79 5.09 -19.62
CA GLY A 55 29.94 6.20 -19.19
C GLY A 55 29.35 5.95 -17.82
N GLU A 56 28.77 6.99 -17.22
CA GLU A 56 28.23 6.93 -15.86
C GLU A 56 26.88 6.21 -15.75
N ASN A 57 26.15 6.02 -16.86
CA ASN A 57 24.84 5.38 -16.93
C ASN A 57 23.86 5.94 -15.88
N SER A 58 22.95 5.13 -15.33
CA SER A 58 21.96 5.57 -14.34
C SER A 58 22.51 5.46 -12.91
N ASN A 59 23.68 6.05 -12.61
CA ASN A 59 24.35 5.84 -11.32
C ASN A 59 23.92 6.80 -10.19
N LEU A 60 23.02 7.75 -10.43
CA LEU A 60 22.63 8.83 -9.52
C LEU A 60 23.78 9.79 -9.15
N SER A 61 24.70 10.02 -10.09
CA SER A 61 25.75 11.06 -10.03
C SER A 61 25.19 12.45 -10.34
N ASP A 62 25.81 13.48 -9.74
CA ASP A 62 25.57 14.89 -10.04
C ASP A 62 26.47 15.42 -11.18
N ALA A 63 27.34 14.59 -11.75
CA ALA A 63 28.24 14.97 -12.85
C ALA A 63 27.54 15.50 -14.11
N PRO A 64 26.34 15.02 -14.51
CA PRO A 64 25.60 15.62 -15.64
C PRO A 64 25.17 17.09 -15.41
N GLY A 65 25.23 17.59 -14.18
CA GLY A 65 24.92 18.97 -13.79
C GLY A 65 23.51 19.14 -13.22
N SER A 66 23.01 20.37 -13.14
CA SER A 66 21.70 20.68 -12.52
C SER A 66 20.54 20.76 -13.52
N ASP A 67 20.80 20.63 -14.82
CA ASP A 67 19.75 20.63 -15.85
C ASP A 67 19.17 19.22 -16.00
N SER A 68 17.87 19.08 -15.72
CA SER A 68 17.16 17.80 -15.85
C SER A 68 17.31 17.15 -17.23
N THR A 69 17.45 17.95 -18.30
CA THR A 69 17.56 17.43 -19.67
C THR A 69 18.84 16.61 -19.89
N SER A 70 19.90 16.87 -19.11
CA SER A 70 21.13 16.07 -19.12
C SER A 70 20.93 14.62 -18.66
N TYR A 71 19.84 14.36 -17.93
CA TYR A 71 19.53 13.04 -17.35
C TYR A 71 18.58 12.21 -18.23
N TYR A 72 17.94 12.81 -19.24
CA TYR A 72 16.98 12.10 -20.10
C TYR A 72 17.56 10.87 -20.82
N PRO A 73 18.83 10.87 -21.28
CA PRO A 73 19.43 9.67 -21.86
C PRO A 73 19.71 8.56 -20.83
N LEU A 74 19.76 8.90 -19.55
CA LEU A 74 20.19 8.01 -18.46
C LEU A 74 19.00 7.40 -17.71
N TYR A 75 17.84 8.05 -17.70
CA TYR A 75 16.67 7.58 -16.95
C TYR A 75 15.41 7.68 -17.80
N THR A 76 14.48 6.76 -17.59
CA THR A 76 13.12 6.87 -18.12
C THR A 76 12.19 7.28 -16.98
N MET A 77 11.47 8.38 -17.14
CA MET A 77 10.40 8.79 -16.22
C MET A 77 9.14 8.04 -16.62
N GLU A 78 8.65 7.15 -15.75
CA GLU A 78 7.44 6.34 -15.99
C GLU A 78 6.18 7.08 -15.49
N SER A 79 6.33 8.01 -14.56
CA SER A 79 5.28 8.95 -14.14
C SER A 79 5.20 10.19 -15.05
N GLU A 80 4.08 10.92 -15.03
CA GLU A 80 3.91 12.14 -15.84
C GLU A 80 4.76 13.33 -15.34
N HIS A 81 5.26 13.25 -14.11
CA HIS A 81 6.11 14.25 -13.45
C HIS A 81 7.23 13.57 -12.65
N GLY A 82 8.19 14.35 -12.13
CA GLY A 82 9.16 13.85 -11.14
C GLY A 82 10.63 14.18 -11.36
N TRP A 83 10.99 14.89 -12.44
CA TRP A 83 12.40 15.24 -12.70
C TRP A 83 13.01 16.12 -11.60
N GLY A 84 12.22 17.05 -11.04
CA GLY A 84 12.67 17.86 -9.91
C GLY A 84 12.97 17.03 -8.67
N ASP A 85 12.09 16.07 -8.33
CA ASP A 85 12.28 15.15 -7.21
C ASP A 85 13.51 14.25 -7.39
N LEU A 86 13.77 13.78 -8.62
CA LEU A 86 14.95 12.97 -8.92
C LEU A 86 16.24 13.79 -8.76
N LEU A 87 16.25 15.04 -9.22
CA LEU A 87 17.39 15.93 -9.05
C LEU A 87 17.62 16.28 -7.57
N GLU A 88 16.56 16.45 -6.79
CA GLU A 88 16.66 16.65 -5.32
C GLU A 88 17.32 15.44 -4.65
N LEU A 89 16.89 14.21 -5.01
CA LEU A 89 17.52 12.99 -4.51
C LEU A 89 19.00 12.94 -4.86
N ILE A 90 19.35 13.21 -6.13
CA ILE A 90 20.74 13.21 -6.60
C ILE A 90 21.57 14.26 -5.86
N ASP A 91 21.08 15.48 -5.71
CA ASP A 91 21.78 16.56 -5.01
C ASP A 91 22.04 16.19 -3.54
N VAL A 92 21.00 15.78 -2.80
CA VAL A 92 21.16 15.39 -1.38
C VAL A 92 22.08 14.19 -1.23
N LEU A 93 21.96 13.17 -2.10
CA LEU A 93 22.80 11.98 -2.06
C LEU A 93 24.29 12.30 -2.27
N ASN A 94 24.61 13.25 -3.14
CA ASN A 94 26.00 13.58 -3.49
C ASN A 94 26.59 14.69 -2.61
N GLN A 95 25.79 15.67 -2.20
CA GLN A 95 26.27 16.87 -1.51
C GLN A 95 25.97 16.87 -0.01
N GLN A 96 24.92 16.16 0.43
CA GLN A 96 24.45 16.14 1.83
C GLN A 96 24.09 14.71 2.30
N PRO A 97 24.99 13.72 2.16
CA PRO A 97 24.66 12.31 2.39
C PRO A 97 24.16 12.01 3.81
N ASP A 98 24.55 12.80 4.82
CA ASP A 98 24.04 12.65 6.19
C ASP A 98 22.52 12.91 6.30
N SER A 99 21.95 13.66 5.35
CA SER A 99 20.51 13.97 5.29
C SER A 99 19.73 13.04 4.37
N ILE A 100 20.37 12.03 3.75
CA ILE A 100 19.73 11.17 2.75
C ILE A 100 18.52 10.40 3.30
N HIS A 101 18.53 10.07 4.59
CA HIS A 101 17.43 9.37 5.28
C HIS A 101 16.11 10.16 5.25
N GLN A 102 16.16 11.48 5.03
CA GLN A 102 14.97 12.33 4.88
C GLN A 102 14.29 12.12 3.53
N LEU A 103 15.00 11.62 2.52
CA LEU A 103 14.47 11.42 1.17
C LEU A 103 14.40 9.95 0.78
N LEU A 104 15.31 9.10 1.25
CA LEU A 104 15.47 7.71 0.84
C LEU A 104 15.08 6.76 1.97
N ASN A 105 14.37 5.69 1.63
CA ASN A 105 14.29 4.50 2.47
C ASN A 105 15.65 3.76 2.41
N VAL A 106 16.56 4.14 3.30
CA VAL A 106 17.95 3.63 3.33
C VAL A 106 17.98 2.11 3.49
N ASP A 107 17.16 1.55 4.39
CA ASP A 107 17.10 0.10 4.63
C ASP A 107 16.77 -0.67 3.33
N ARG A 108 15.74 -0.25 2.58
CA ARG A 108 15.41 -0.85 1.28
C ARG A 108 16.54 -0.71 0.24
N ALA A 109 17.23 0.42 0.21
CA ALA A 109 18.38 0.61 -0.67
C ALA A 109 19.54 -0.34 -0.33
N LEU A 110 19.87 -0.49 0.96
CA LEU A 110 20.89 -1.43 1.43
C LEU A 110 20.48 -2.89 1.13
N TRP A 111 19.21 -3.24 1.30
CA TRP A 111 18.65 -4.54 0.92
C TRP A 111 18.84 -4.84 -0.58
N MET A 112 18.58 -3.87 -1.47
CA MET A 112 18.80 -4.05 -2.91
C MET A 112 20.27 -4.33 -3.22
N HIS A 113 21.19 -3.58 -2.62
CA HIS A 113 22.62 -3.80 -2.84
C HIS A 113 23.11 -5.13 -2.28
N ALA A 114 22.62 -5.51 -1.08
CA ALA A 114 22.93 -6.81 -0.49
C ALA A 114 22.46 -7.95 -1.42
N LEU A 115 21.25 -7.86 -1.99
CA LEU A 115 20.72 -8.86 -2.92
C LEU A 115 21.63 -9.02 -4.15
N ASN A 116 21.97 -7.91 -4.79
CA ASN A 116 22.82 -7.93 -5.98
C ASN A 116 24.23 -8.50 -5.68
N LEU A 117 24.79 -8.26 -4.51
CA LEU A 117 26.14 -8.74 -4.15
C LEU A 117 26.17 -10.17 -3.59
N VAL A 118 25.08 -10.66 -3.00
CA VAL A 118 24.92 -12.10 -2.70
C VAL A 118 24.84 -12.89 -4.00
N LEU A 119 23.99 -12.43 -4.92
CA LEU A 119 23.74 -13.10 -6.21
C LEU A 119 24.85 -12.89 -7.24
N ILE A 120 25.82 -12.00 -6.99
CA ILE A 120 26.81 -11.57 -7.98
C ILE A 120 26.10 -11.09 -9.26
N ASN A 121 25.10 -10.22 -9.09
CA ASN A 121 24.37 -9.57 -10.18
C ASN A 121 25.03 -8.24 -10.53
N PHE A 122 25.97 -8.26 -11.48
CA PHE A 122 26.63 -7.05 -11.98
C PHE A 122 25.89 -6.40 -13.15
N ASP A 123 24.82 -7.03 -13.66
CA ASP A 123 23.92 -6.39 -14.62
C ASP A 123 22.82 -5.61 -13.88
N SER A 124 23.26 -4.77 -12.96
CA SER A 124 22.41 -4.04 -12.02
C SER A 124 23.07 -2.71 -11.64
N TYR A 125 22.55 -2.03 -10.62
CA TYR A 125 23.16 -0.81 -10.11
C TYR A 125 24.66 -0.98 -9.77
N VAL A 126 25.07 -2.14 -9.22
CA VAL A 126 26.45 -2.31 -8.72
C VAL A 126 27.51 -2.50 -9.82
N GLY A 127 27.10 -2.97 -11.00
CA GLY A 127 27.91 -2.92 -12.22
C GLY A 127 27.55 -1.67 -13.00
N TYR A 128 27.04 -1.79 -14.23
CA TYR A 128 26.81 -0.68 -15.17
C TYR A 128 25.69 0.31 -14.80
N ALA A 129 25.27 0.37 -13.54
CA ALA A 129 24.28 1.33 -13.06
C ALA A 129 22.97 1.30 -13.87
N GLN A 130 22.36 0.12 -13.98
CA GLN A 130 21.11 -0.10 -14.72
C GLN A 130 20.20 -1.13 -14.02
N ASN A 131 19.06 -1.45 -14.63
CA ASN A 131 18.13 -2.50 -14.21
C ASN A 131 17.58 -2.33 -12.79
N TYR A 132 17.06 -1.14 -12.50
CA TYR A 132 16.32 -0.88 -11.27
C TYR A 132 15.27 0.21 -11.47
N TYR A 133 14.32 0.29 -10.56
CA TYR A 133 13.39 1.43 -10.46
C TYR A 133 13.56 2.15 -9.12
N LEU A 134 13.17 3.42 -9.11
CA LEU A 134 12.97 4.24 -7.94
C LEU A 134 11.51 4.67 -7.89
N PHE A 135 10.89 4.58 -6.73
CA PHE A 135 9.52 5.04 -6.50
C PHE A 135 9.45 5.98 -5.30
N LYS A 136 8.99 7.21 -5.51
CA LYS A 136 8.69 8.17 -4.43
C LYS A 136 7.24 7.98 -3.99
N ASP A 137 7.04 7.45 -2.78
CA ASP A 137 5.72 7.16 -2.21
C ASP A 137 5.04 8.39 -1.60
N ARG A 138 3.82 8.22 -1.04
CA ARG A 138 3.04 9.30 -0.40
C ARG A 138 3.72 9.90 0.84
N SER A 139 4.63 9.17 1.48
CA SER A 139 5.47 9.70 2.57
C SER A 139 6.61 10.61 2.05
N GLY A 140 6.73 10.71 0.72
CA GLY A 140 7.79 11.39 0.00
C GLY A 140 9.08 10.57 -0.08
N ALA A 141 9.08 9.31 0.38
CA ALA A 141 10.29 8.49 0.49
C ALA A 141 10.57 7.78 -0.84
N TRP A 142 11.81 7.85 -1.29
CA TRP A 142 12.31 7.07 -2.40
C TRP A 142 12.54 5.63 -1.96
N ASN A 143 12.02 4.70 -2.74
CA ASN A 143 12.14 3.26 -2.55
C ASN A 143 12.80 2.64 -3.78
N THR A 144 13.69 1.67 -3.55
CA THR A 144 14.36 0.93 -4.61
C THR A 144 13.59 -0.34 -4.97
N ILE A 145 13.52 -0.65 -6.27
CA ILE A 145 12.88 -1.86 -6.80
C ILE A 145 13.87 -2.53 -7.77
N PRO A 146 14.26 -3.80 -7.54
CA PRO A 146 15.15 -4.51 -8.44
C PRO A 146 14.40 -4.88 -9.73
N TRP A 147 15.10 -4.88 -10.85
CA TRP A 147 14.56 -5.26 -12.14
C TRP A 147 15.59 -6.09 -12.91
N ASP A 148 15.11 -6.85 -13.90
CA ASP A 148 15.92 -7.64 -14.85
C ASP A 148 17.09 -8.40 -14.20
N LEU A 149 16.76 -9.44 -13.43
CA LEU A 149 17.74 -10.23 -12.68
C LEU A 149 18.28 -11.44 -13.48
N ASN A 150 18.02 -11.50 -14.78
CA ASN A 150 18.40 -12.61 -15.68
C ASN A 150 19.91 -12.90 -15.69
N MET A 151 20.73 -11.86 -15.49
CA MET A 151 22.19 -11.92 -15.52
C MET A 151 22.85 -12.09 -14.13
N SER A 152 22.03 -12.49 -13.13
CA SER A 152 22.48 -12.89 -11.79
C SER A 152 23.31 -14.19 -11.81
N PHE A 153 23.73 -14.63 -10.62
CA PHE A 153 24.55 -15.85 -10.41
C PHE A 153 25.85 -15.81 -11.20
N ALA A 154 26.48 -14.62 -11.21
CA ALA A 154 27.71 -14.35 -11.92
C ALA A 154 27.69 -14.78 -13.39
N SER A 155 26.52 -14.82 -14.05
CA SER A 155 26.43 -15.05 -15.49
C SER A 155 26.93 -13.84 -16.27
N PHE A 156 26.73 -12.62 -15.75
CA PHE A 156 27.44 -11.41 -16.17
C PHE A 156 28.49 -10.99 -15.14
N ARG A 157 29.73 -10.79 -15.58
CA ARG A 157 30.87 -10.49 -14.69
C ARG A 157 31.71 -9.30 -15.16
N LEU A 158 31.14 -8.47 -16.04
CA LEU A 158 31.74 -7.19 -16.42
C LEU A 158 31.24 -6.12 -15.46
N THR A 159 32.09 -5.13 -15.17
CA THR A 159 31.74 -4.02 -14.30
C THR A 159 32.65 -2.85 -14.59
N ASP A 160 32.08 -1.65 -14.60
CA ASP A 160 32.75 -0.36 -14.73
C ASP A 160 32.98 0.31 -13.35
N ALA A 161 32.60 -0.37 -12.27
CA ALA A 161 32.69 0.11 -10.89
C ALA A 161 33.56 -0.80 -10.01
N SER A 162 34.72 -1.23 -10.50
CA SER A 162 35.77 -1.88 -9.69
C SER A 162 37.12 -1.89 -10.41
N ILE A 163 38.17 -2.43 -9.77
CA ILE A 163 39.46 -2.70 -10.43
C ILE A 163 39.36 -3.77 -11.53
N HIS A 164 38.25 -4.53 -11.56
CA HIS A 164 37.97 -5.56 -12.56
C HIS A 164 37.21 -4.99 -13.77
N PHE A 165 37.69 -3.88 -14.34
CA PHE A 165 37.02 -3.20 -15.47
C PHE A 165 36.81 -4.11 -16.70
N ALA A 166 37.74 -5.05 -16.94
CA ALA A 166 37.62 -6.08 -17.99
C ALA A 166 36.86 -7.34 -17.54
N GLY A 167 36.21 -7.28 -16.38
CA GLY A 167 35.52 -8.37 -15.71
C GLY A 167 36.40 -9.24 -14.82
N PHE A 168 35.74 -10.18 -14.16
CA PHE A 168 36.35 -11.13 -13.23
C PHE A 168 35.93 -12.59 -13.52
N SER A 169 36.77 -13.52 -13.06
CA SER A 169 36.59 -14.96 -13.26
C SER A 169 35.58 -15.58 -12.28
N ILE A 170 35.10 -16.80 -12.56
CA ILE A 170 34.20 -17.54 -11.66
C ILE A 170 34.83 -17.78 -10.27
N PRO A 171 36.12 -18.17 -10.13
CA PRO A 171 36.76 -18.24 -8.82
C PRO A 171 36.77 -16.92 -8.05
N GLN A 172 36.96 -15.79 -8.74
CA GLN A 172 36.87 -14.47 -8.13
C GLN A 172 35.44 -14.12 -7.72
N ALA A 173 34.44 -14.48 -8.53
CA ALA A 173 33.02 -14.28 -8.22
C ALA A 173 32.62 -14.94 -6.88
N LYS A 174 33.09 -16.17 -6.64
CA LYS A 174 32.85 -16.90 -5.39
C LYS A 174 33.36 -16.16 -4.15
N GLN A 175 34.43 -15.37 -4.30
CA GLN A 175 35.12 -14.68 -3.20
C GLN A 175 35.04 -13.15 -3.32
N TYR A 176 34.07 -12.62 -4.07
CA TYR A 176 33.99 -11.20 -4.37
C TYR A 176 33.71 -10.37 -3.09
N ASP A 177 34.52 -9.37 -2.79
CA ASP A 177 34.33 -8.57 -1.56
C ASP A 177 33.01 -7.78 -1.63
N PRO A 178 32.03 -8.00 -0.74
CA PRO A 178 30.78 -7.24 -0.73
C PRO A 178 30.97 -5.74 -0.45
N LEU A 179 32.14 -5.32 0.07
CA LEU A 179 32.48 -3.92 0.31
C LEU A 179 33.46 -3.35 -0.73
N THR A 180 33.65 -4.01 -1.89
CA THR A 180 34.53 -3.53 -2.96
C THR A 180 34.31 -2.06 -3.30
N GLN A 181 33.06 -1.59 -3.37
CA GLN A 181 32.77 -0.19 -3.74
C GLN A 181 33.28 0.86 -2.73
N LEU A 182 33.52 0.45 -1.49
CA LEU A 182 34.13 1.27 -0.45
C LEU A 182 35.65 1.07 -0.40
N ASN A 183 36.11 -0.18 -0.51
CA ASN A 183 37.50 -0.58 -0.30
C ASN A 183 38.40 -0.32 -1.51
N GLU A 184 37.81 -0.18 -2.70
CA GLU A 184 38.55 -0.05 -3.95
C GLU A 184 38.29 1.26 -4.69
N PHE A 185 39.17 1.52 -5.66
CA PHE A 185 38.98 2.58 -6.64
C PHE A 185 37.88 2.18 -7.63
N LEU A 186 36.98 3.12 -7.93
CA LEU A 186 35.92 2.95 -8.92
C LEU A 186 36.22 3.85 -10.12
N VAL A 187 36.15 3.28 -11.32
CA VAL A 187 36.31 4.04 -12.56
C VAL A 187 35.15 5.03 -12.72
N HIS A 188 33.92 4.57 -12.45
CA HIS A 188 32.73 5.41 -12.38
C HIS A 188 32.12 5.39 -10.97
N PRO A 189 31.58 6.53 -10.48
CA PRO A 189 31.05 6.63 -9.13
C PRO A 189 29.75 5.84 -8.98
N ARG A 190 29.48 5.38 -7.75
CA ARG A 190 28.22 4.73 -7.36
C ARG A 190 27.64 5.39 -6.09
N PRO A 191 27.20 6.66 -6.16
CA PRO A 191 26.79 7.43 -5.00
C PRO A 191 25.76 6.73 -4.11
N LEU A 192 24.74 6.08 -4.69
CA LEU A 192 23.68 5.42 -3.91
C LEU A 192 24.23 4.33 -3.00
N PHE A 193 25.28 3.63 -3.42
CA PHE A 193 25.88 2.61 -2.57
C PHE A 193 27.05 3.17 -1.77
N ARG A 194 28.01 3.82 -2.43
CA ARG A 194 29.24 4.31 -1.81
C ARG A 194 29.00 5.34 -0.72
N ASN A 195 28.11 6.32 -0.94
CA ASN A 195 27.87 7.39 0.02
C ASN A 195 27.01 6.91 1.21
N LEU A 196 26.17 5.89 1.02
CA LEU A 196 25.51 5.24 2.16
C LEU A 196 26.54 4.51 3.03
N LEU A 197 27.45 3.77 2.41
CA LEU A 197 28.46 2.99 3.13
C LEU A 197 29.57 3.84 3.78
N THR A 198 29.63 5.16 3.60
CA THR A 198 30.52 5.99 4.44
C THR A 198 30.02 6.12 5.87
N ASN A 199 28.74 5.81 6.13
CA ASN A 199 28.16 5.74 7.46
C ASN A 199 28.36 4.33 8.07
N ASP A 200 29.01 4.24 9.23
CA ASP A 200 29.35 2.98 9.90
C ASP A 200 28.12 2.14 10.26
N THR A 201 27.04 2.77 10.71
CA THR A 201 25.78 2.11 11.02
C THR A 201 25.18 1.50 9.75
N TYR A 202 25.13 2.26 8.64
CA TYR A 202 24.62 1.73 7.36
C TYR A 202 25.47 0.58 6.82
N ARG A 203 26.80 0.58 7.05
CA ARG A 203 27.65 -0.57 6.74
C ARG A 203 27.25 -1.82 7.54
N ARG A 204 27.00 -1.68 8.84
CA ARG A 204 26.58 -2.79 9.68
C ARG A 204 25.17 -3.29 9.34
N MET A 205 24.25 -2.39 8.98
CA MET A 205 22.93 -2.74 8.45
C MET A 205 23.05 -3.56 7.16
N PHE A 206 23.86 -3.10 6.21
CA PHE A 206 24.14 -3.82 4.96
C PHE A 206 24.67 -5.24 5.20
N LEU A 207 25.65 -5.40 6.09
CA LEU A 207 26.19 -6.71 6.46
C LEU A 207 25.13 -7.58 7.17
N ALA A 208 24.25 -6.99 7.97
CA ALA A 208 23.13 -7.72 8.58
C ALA A 208 22.15 -8.26 7.52
N HIS A 209 21.84 -7.48 6.47
CA HIS A 209 21.00 -7.96 5.37
C HIS A 209 21.66 -9.09 4.58
N LEU A 210 22.97 -8.98 4.29
CA LEU A 210 23.74 -10.09 3.68
C LEU A 210 23.63 -11.36 4.53
N ARG A 211 23.79 -11.24 5.85
CA ARG A 211 23.63 -12.36 6.78
C ARG A 211 22.25 -13.00 6.66
N THR A 212 21.19 -12.20 6.75
CA THR A 212 19.81 -12.69 6.64
C THR A 212 19.59 -13.44 5.33
N MET A 213 19.97 -12.85 4.19
CA MET A 213 19.80 -13.48 2.87
C MET A 213 20.53 -14.82 2.77
N VAL A 214 21.81 -14.86 3.18
CA VAL A 214 22.65 -16.05 3.10
C VAL A 214 22.09 -17.15 4.00
N GLN A 215 21.80 -16.85 5.26
CA GLN A 215 21.33 -17.84 6.23
C GLN A 215 19.96 -18.44 5.87
N GLU A 216 19.03 -17.60 5.40
CA GLU A 216 17.65 -18.05 5.14
C GLU A 216 17.43 -18.68 3.76
N ASN A 217 18.30 -18.42 2.78
CA ASN A 217 18.07 -18.87 1.40
C ASN A 217 19.18 -19.76 0.84
N PHE A 218 20.41 -19.64 1.34
CA PHE A 218 21.55 -20.31 0.73
C PHE A 218 22.19 -21.35 1.65
N SER A 219 22.49 -20.99 2.90
CA SER A 219 23.15 -21.87 3.87
C SER A 219 22.31 -23.09 4.24
N ASP A 220 20.98 -22.99 4.17
CA ASP A 220 20.05 -24.08 4.45
C ASP A 220 19.81 -25.02 3.24
N GLY A 221 20.37 -24.68 2.07
CA GLY A 221 20.21 -25.43 0.82
C GLY A 221 18.86 -25.23 0.12
N SER A 222 17.97 -24.37 0.62
CA SER A 222 16.63 -24.15 0.06
C SER A 222 16.68 -23.60 -1.38
N TYR A 223 17.66 -22.76 -1.71
CA TYR A 223 17.84 -22.26 -3.09
C TYR A 223 18.00 -23.40 -4.11
N TYR A 224 18.77 -24.45 -3.78
CA TYR A 224 19.03 -25.56 -4.70
C TYR A 224 17.80 -26.46 -4.85
N ALA A 225 17.07 -26.69 -3.76
CA ALA A 225 15.80 -27.39 -3.79
C ALA A 225 14.79 -26.65 -4.69
N ARG A 226 14.69 -25.32 -4.55
CA ARG A 226 13.85 -24.46 -5.40
C ARG A 226 14.29 -24.50 -6.87
N ALA A 227 15.59 -24.35 -7.15
CA ALA A 227 16.12 -24.39 -8.50
C ALA A 227 15.87 -25.75 -9.17
N SER A 228 16.04 -26.85 -8.44
CA SER A 228 15.75 -28.21 -8.91
C SER A 228 14.26 -28.40 -9.22
N ALA A 229 13.38 -27.92 -8.34
CA ALA A 229 11.94 -27.96 -8.56
C ALA A 229 11.51 -27.15 -9.78
N MET A 230 12.08 -25.95 -9.96
CA MET A 230 11.84 -25.11 -11.14
C MET A 230 12.34 -25.79 -12.42
N GLN A 231 13.57 -26.31 -12.44
CA GLN A 231 14.12 -27.04 -13.59
C GLN A 231 13.22 -28.24 -13.97
N ALA A 232 12.79 -29.03 -12.98
CA ALA A 232 11.91 -30.17 -13.19
C ALA A 232 10.55 -29.74 -13.78
N ALA A 233 9.95 -28.68 -13.24
CA ALA A 233 8.65 -28.17 -13.68
C ALA A 233 8.65 -27.74 -15.16
N ILE A 234 9.77 -27.19 -15.65
CA ILE A 234 9.88 -26.68 -17.03
C ILE A 234 10.63 -27.60 -17.99
N THR A 235 11.17 -28.73 -17.53
CA THR A 235 12.02 -29.60 -18.34
C THR A 235 11.34 -30.00 -19.65
N ALA A 236 10.09 -30.51 -19.59
CA ALA A 236 9.39 -30.95 -20.78
C ALA A 236 9.22 -29.83 -21.82
N ASP A 237 8.97 -28.60 -21.34
CA ASP A 237 8.76 -27.43 -22.19
C ASP A 237 10.09 -26.94 -22.80
N VAL A 238 11.17 -26.88 -22.02
CA VAL A 238 12.51 -26.56 -22.53
C VAL A 238 12.96 -27.56 -23.59
N LEU A 239 12.75 -28.86 -23.38
CA LEU A 239 13.13 -29.89 -24.36
C LEU A 239 12.32 -29.76 -25.67
N ALA A 240 11.04 -29.39 -25.58
CA ALA A 240 10.17 -29.18 -26.73
C ALA A 240 10.44 -27.87 -27.48
N ASP A 241 11.03 -26.87 -26.82
CA ASP A 241 11.33 -25.57 -27.40
C ASP A 241 12.43 -25.67 -28.47
N THR A 242 12.14 -25.23 -29.70
CA THR A 242 13.08 -25.21 -30.82
C THR A 242 13.86 -23.91 -30.95
N ASN A 243 13.52 -22.89 -30.16
CA ASN A 243 14.12 -21.56 -30.14
C ASN A 243 15.04 -21.32 -28.93
N LYS A 244 15.22 -22.33 -28.06
CA LYS A 244 16.13 -22.24 -26.91
C LYS A 244 17.58 -21.95 -27.33
N PHE A 245 18.26 -21.15 -26.51
CA PHE A 245 19.67 -20.80 -26.73
C PHE A 245 20.65 -21.92 -26.37
N TYR A 246 20.30 -22.74 -25.38
CA TYR A 246 21.20 -23.75 -24.81
C TYR A 246 20.78 -25.16 -25.17
N THR A 247 21.75 -26.09 -25.19
CA THR A 247 21.45 -27.50 -25.40
C THR A 247 20.74 -28.11 -24.19
N ASP A 248 19.96 -29.17 -24.42
CA ASP A 248 19.29 -29.93 -23.35
C ASP A 248 20.28 -30.41 -22.27
N ALA A 249 21.49 -30.81 -22.70
CA ALA A 249 22.56 -31.22 -21.79
C ALA A 249 23.03 -30.07 -20.90
N MET A 250 23.22 -28.87 -21.47
CA MET A 250 23.64 -27.69 -20.72
C MET A 250 22.55 -27.23 -19.73
N PHE A 251 21.29 -27.25 -20.15
CA PHE A 251 20.15 -26.94 -19.27
C PHE A 251 20.17 -27.81 -18.01
N HIS A 252 20.39 -29.12 -18.17
CA HIS A 252 20.47 -30.04 -17.03
C HIS A 252 21.74 -29.84 -16.19
N GLN A 253 22.90 -29.68 -16.82
CA GLN A 253 24.20 -29.59 -16.15
C GLN A 253 24.40 -28.30 -15.35
N ASN A 254 23.78 -27.19 -15.76
CA ASN A 254 24.05 -25.87 -15.20
C ASN A 254 23.52 -25.66 -13.77
N LEU A 255 22.71 -26.57 -13.23
CA LEU A 255 22.43 -26.56 -11.79
C LEU A 255 23.69 -26.80 -10.95
N ASP A 256 24.60 -27.64 -11.43
CA ASP A 256 25.72 -28.15 -10.64
C ASP A 256 27.10 -27.73 -11.18
N THR A 257 27.21 -27.52 -12.48
CA THR A 257 28.50 -27.35 -13.16
C THR A 257 28.48 -26.19 -14.14
N THR A 258 29.63 -25.56 -14.31
CA THR A 258 29.80 -24.51 -15.31
C THR A 258 29.58 -25.07 -16.71
N VAL A 259 28.73 -24.39 -17.48
CA VAL A 259 28.53 -24.67 -18.90
C VAL A 259 29.09 -23.52 -19.74
N ASN A 260 29.48 -23.82 -20.99
CA ASN A 260 30.15 -22.86 -21.87
C ASN A 260 29.37 -22.69 -23.17
N ASP A 261 29.15 -21.42 -23.55
CA ASP A 261 28.66 -21.01 -24.88
C ASP A 261 29.36 -19.69 -25.28
N LEU A 262 28.65 -18.56 -25.34
CA LEU A 262 29.26 -17.25 -25.61
C LEU A 262 30.27 -16.86 -24.51
N ILE A 263 29.98 -17.27 -23.28
CA ILE A 263 30.80 -17.11 -22.08
C ILE A 263 30.62 -18.33 -21.17
N ASP A 264 31.36 -18.35 -20.07
CA ASP A 264 31.16 -19.35 -19.02
C ASP A 264 29.99 -18.98 -18.09
N TYR A 265 29.01 -19.87 -17.97
CA TYR A 265 27.87 -19.74 -17.06
C TYR A 265 28.10 -20.67 -15.85
N PRO A 266 28.31 -20.13 -14.63
CA PRO A 266 28.61 -20.95 -13.46
C PRO A 266 27.49 -21.93 -13.12
N GLY A 267 27.85 -23.08 -12.57
CA GLY A 267 26.87 -23.96 -11.94
C GLY A 267 26.24 -23.26 -10.73
N ILE A 268 24.90 -23.23 -10.63
CA ILE A 268 24.21 -22.52 -9.54
C ILE A 268 24.68 -23.00 -8.16
N ARG A 269 24.74 -24.33 -7.94
CA ARG A 269 25.22 -24.91 -6.68
C ARG A 269 26.71 -24.62 -6.45
N ASP A 270 27.54 -24.85 -7.46
CA ASP A 270 29.00 -24.66 -7.36
C ASP A 270 29.38 -23.20 -7.01
N LEU A 271 28.64 -22.23 -7.55
CA LEU A 271 28.80 -20.82 -7.21
C LEU A 271 28.30 -20.53 -5.80
N MET A 272 27.04 -20.87 -5.51
CA MET A 272 26.38 -20.40 -4.30
C MET A 272 26.83 -21.11 -3.02
N ASP A 273 27.26 -22.38 -3.09
CA ASP A 273 27.88 -23.07 -1.94
C ASP A 273 29.19 -22.38 -1.55
N ALA A 274 30.05 -22.10 -2.54
CA ALA A 274 31.33 -21.43 -2.30
C ALA A 274 31.16 -19.97 -1.87
N ARG A 275 30.17 -19.27 -2.45
CA ARG A 275 29.85 -17.87 -2.13
C ARG A 275 29.32 -17.75 -0.70
N SER A 276 28.39 -18.62 -0.31
CA SER A 276 27.83 -18.64 1.05
C SER A 276 28.91 -18.92 2.08
N ALA A 277 29.76 -19.93 1.84
CA ALA A 277 30.87 -20.24 2.74
C ALA A 277 31.87 -19.08 2.89
N TYR A 278 32.12 -18.31 1.82
CA TYR A 278 32.96 -17.11 1.88
C TYR A 278 32.30 -16.01 2.74
N LEU A 279 31.01 -15.73 2.51
CA LEU A 279 30.29 -14.67 3.23
C LEU A 279 30.11 -14.99 4.71
N GLU A 280 29.85 -16.25 5.07
CA GLU A 280 29.76 -16.69 6.47
C GLU A 280 31.04 -16.44 7.28
N GLY A 281 32.19 -16.48 6.62
CA GLY A 281 33.50 -16.15 7.20
C GLY A 281 33.87 -14.67 7.12
N TYR A 282 33.04 -13.82 6.52
CA TYR A 282 33.37 -12.41 6.27
C TYR A 282 33.28 -11.57 7.57
N PRO A 283 34.22 -10.64 7.82
CA PRO A 283 34.17 -9.78 9.02
C PRO A 283 32.87 -8.98 9.12
N GLY A 284 32.22 -9.03 10.29
CA GLY A 284 30.93 -8.38 10.55
C GLY A 284 29.71 -9.18 10.07
N PHE A 285 29.91 -10.34 9.42
CA PHE A 285 28.81 -11.26 9.14
C PHE A 285 28.28 -11.87 10.43
N ALA A 286 29.13 -12.46 11.28
CA ALA A 286 28.75 -12.97 12.60
C ALA A 286 29.03 -11.94 13.71
N GLY A 287 28.59 -12.25 14.94
CA GLY A 287 28.89 -11.42 16.12
C GLY A 287 28.01 -10.19 16.29
N GLY A 288 26.86 -10.13 15.59
CA GLY A 288 25.84 -9.11 15.84
C GLY A 288 25.20 -9.27 17.23
N PRO A 289 24.63 -8.19 17.80
CA PRO A 289 23.90 -8.26 19.05
C PRO A 289 22.72 -9.24 18.98
N VAL A 290 22.34 -9.78 20.14
CA VAL A 290 21.14 -10.62 20.28
C VAL A 290 20.02 -9.78 20.87
N ILE A 291 18.89 -9.72 20.16
CA ILE A 291 17.65 -9.05 20.60
C ILE A 291 16.67 -10.13 21.06
N SER A 292 16.18 -10.02 22.28
CA SER A 292 15.28 -11.00 22.92
C SER A 292 14.32 -10.32 23.89
N ASP A 293 13.35 -11.05 24.41
CA ASP A 293 12.40 -10.57 25.44
C ASP A 293 11.75 -9.22 25.09
N LEU A 294 11.38 -9.04 23.81
CA LEU A 294 10.69 -7.83 23.34
C LEU A 294 9.32 -7.74 24.01
N ASP A 295 9.07 -6.64 24.70
CA ASP A 295 7.77 -6.34 25.31
C ASP A 295 7.46 -4.83 25.27
N HIS A 296 6.32 -4.49 25.85
CA HIS A 296 5.83 -3.11 25.95
C HIS A 296 5.05 -2.89 27.25
N ALA A 297 5.02 -1.65 27.71
CA ALA A 297 4.24 -1.21 28.85
C ALA A 297 3.57 0.15 28.56
N PRO A 298 2.30 0.35 28.94
CA PRO A 298 1.40 -0.63 29.55
C PRO A 298 0.96 -1.73 28.57
N THR A 299 0.51 -2.88 29.09
CA THR A 299 -0.01 -4.00 28.26
C THR A 299 -1.29 -3.65 27.50
N GLN A 300 -2.02 -2.64 27.97
CA GLN A 300 -3.18 -2.06 27.31
C GLN A 300 -2.93 -0.56 27.22
N PHE A 301 -2.96 -0.02 26.01
CA PHE A 301 -2.69 1.38 25.72
C PHE A 301 -3.82 1.96 24.87
N SER A 302 -3.90 3.28 24.78
CA SER A 302 -4.89 3.96 23.94
C SER A 302 -4.22 5.10 23.18
N VAL A 303 -4.91 5.63 22.18
CA VAL A 303 -4.44 6.84 21.49
C VAL A 303 -4.28 7.98 22.50
N GLY A 304 -3.16 8.70 22.41
CA GLY A 304 -2.80 9.80 23.31
C GLY A 304 -2.10 9.40 24.60
N THR A 305 -1.84 8.11 24.85
CA THR A 305 -1.03 7.66 26.00
C THR A 305 0.42 7.41 25.62
N ASP A 306 1.31 7.40 26.62
CA ASP A 306 2.68 6.96 26.44
C ASP A 306 2.77 5.43 26.41
N LEU A 307 3.63 4.91 25.55
CA LEU A 307 3.94 3.50 25.38
C LEU A 307 5.45 3.30 25.39
N THR A 308 5.93 2.53 26.36
CA THR A 308 7.33 2.13 26.44
C THR A 308 7.52 0.79 25.75
N ILE A 309 8.43 0.73 24.78
CA ILE A 309 8.90 -0.50 24.14
C ILE A 309 10.23 -0.88 24.76
N ARG A 310 10.41 -2.16 25.11
CA ARG A 310 11.63 -2.65 25.77
C ARG A 310 12.09 -3.96 25.18
N ALA A 311 13.39 -4.20 25.20
CA ALA A 311 13.95 -5.48 24.81
C ALA A 311 15.24 -5.78 25.57
N ARG A 312 15.51 -7.06 25.79
CA ARG A 312 16.82 -7.53 26.26
C ARG A 312 17.80 -7.56 25.11
N ILE A 313 18.93 -6.88 25.29
CA ILE A 313 19.98 -6.75 24.30
C ILE A 313 21.29 -7.29 24.87
N VAL A 314 21.91 -8.25 24.18
CA VAL A 314 23.20 -8.82 24.57
C VAL A 314 24.25 -8.51 23.50
N GLY A 315 25.38 -7.94 23.94
CA GLY A 315 26.54 -7.68 23.07
C GLY A 315 26.35 -6.48 22.14
N SER A 316 25.63 -5.45 22.59
CA SER A 316 25.39 -4.19 21.86
C SER A 316 26.04 -3.02 22.57
N ASP A 317 26.41 -2.01 21.79
CA ASP A 317 26.88 -0.71 22.26
C ASP A 317 25.79 0.38 22.08
N THR A 318 24.86 0.17 21.13
CA THR A 318 23.81 1.14 20.79
C THR A 318 22.57 0.41 20.28
N VAL A 319 21.37 0.93 20.59
CA VAL A 319 20.09 0.31 20.23
C VAL A 319 19.14 1.40 19.77
N PHE A 320 18.45 1.18 18.65
CA PHE A 320 17.51 2.11 18.07
C PHE A 320 16.13 1.47 17.94
N LEU A 321 15.10 2.24 18.30
CA LEU A 321 13.71 1.99 17.97
C LEU A 321 13.35 2.85 16.76
N ALA A 322 12.85 2.19 15.71
CA ALA A 322 12.20 2.85 14.59
C ALA A 322 10.69 2.57 14.69
N TYR A 323 9.84 3.61 14.69
CA TYR A 323 8.38 3.45 14.81
C TYR A 323 7.60 4.38 13.87
N ARG A 324 6.36 3.98 13.53
CA ARG A 324 5.39 4.76 12.76
C ARG A 324 3.96 4.33 13.10
N PHE A 325 2.97 5.12 12.68
CA PHE A 325 1.56 4.89 13.01
C PHE A 325 0.69 4.54 11.79
N SER A 326 1.29 4.57 10.60
CA SER A 326 0.69 4.23 9.31
C SER A 326 1.74 3.69 8.36
N GLU A 327 1.36 2.82 7.41
CA GLU A 327 2.27 2.34 6.36
C GLU A 327 2.69 3.44 5.39
N GLN A 328 1.86 4.49 5.31
CA GLN A 328 2.06 5.68 4.49
C GLN A 328 2.94 6.72 5.18
N GLU A 329 3.43 6.44 6.40
CA GLU A 329 4.36 7.30 7.14
C GLU A 329 5.79 6.76 7.09
N ARG A 330 6.74 7.69 7.25
CA ARG A 330 8.13 7.35 7.53
C ARG A 330 8.31 6.90 8.97
N PHE A 331 9.28 6.02 9.17
CA PHE A 331 9.73 5.71 10.51
C PHE A 331 10.38 6.95 11.16
N SER A 332 9.97 7.21 12.39
CA SER A 332 10.70 8.04 13.35
C SER A 332 11.70 7.17 14.08
N TYR A 333 12.86 7.73 14.44
CA TYR A 333 13.95 6.99 15.07
C TYR A 333 14.27 7.58 16.44
N MET A 334 14.54 6.72 17.42
CA MET A 334 15.06 7.12 18.73
C MET A 334 15.99 6.05 19.29
N GLU A 335 16.93 6.46 20.12
CA GLU A 335 17.79 5.54 20.86
C GLU A 335 17.01 4.89 22.02
N MET A 336 17.25 3.61 22.27
CA MET A 336 16.77 2.89 23.45
C MET A 336 17.90 2.81 24.48
N LEU A 337 17.62 3.18 25.72
CA LEU A 337 18.61 3.30 26.79
C LEU A 337 18.43 2.20 27.84
N ASP A 338 19.53 1.77 28.45
CA ASP A 338 19.59 0.92 29.65
C ASP A 338 20.09 1.79 30.82
N ASP A 339 19.22 2.70 31.25
CA ASP A 339 19.57 3.81 32.16
C ASP A 339 18.83 3.76 33.50
N GLY A 340 18.02 2.72 33.71
CA GLY A 340 17.18 2.59 34.89
C GLY A 340 15.98 3.54 34.88
N MET A 341 15.71 4.18 33.73
CA MET A 341 14.54 4.98 33.42
C MET A 341 13.78 4.30 32.27
N HIS A 342 12.77 4.94 31.66
CA HIS A 342 12.03 4.33 30.54
C HIS A 342 11.47 2.92 30.83
N ASP A 343 11.08 2.66 32.09
CA ASP A 343 10.60 1.38 32.60
C ASP A 343 11.47 0.15 32.24
N ASP A 344 12.77 0.34 32.01
CA ASP A 344 13.71 -0.70 31.56
C ASP A 344 14.20 -1.64 32.68
N GLY A 345 14.20 -1.19 33.93
CA GLY A 345 14.71 -1.96 35.07
C GLY A 345 15.76 -1.16 35.85
N PRO A 346 16.76 -1.81 36.46
CA PRO A 346 17.97 -1.14 36.93
C PRO A 346 18.96 -0.89 35.78
N ALA A 347 19.63 0.26 35.79
CA ALA A 347 20.66 0.59 34.82
C ALA A 347 21.77 -0.47 34.70
N GLY A 348 22.11 -0.83 33.46
CA GLY A 348 23.15 -1.79 33.10
C GLY A 348 22.74 -3.27 33.24
N ASP A 349 21.45 -3.59 33.23
CA ASP A 349 20.96 -4.97 33.33
C ASP A 349 20.71 -5.65 31.96
N GLY A 350 20.97 -4.91 30.88
CA GLY A 350 20.84 -5.32 29.49
C GLY A 350 19.43 -5.22 28.94
N ILE A 351 18.47 -4.63 29.66
CA ILE A 351 17.16 -4.27 29.12
C ILE A 351 17.23 -2.81 28.68
N HIS A 352 16.91 -2.55 27.41
CA HIS A 352 16.83 -1.20 26.88
C HIS A 352 15.38 -0.81 26.69
N GLY A 353 15.02 0.43 27.05
CA GLY A 353 13.68 0.99 26.91
C GLY A 353 13.66 2.29 26.09
N ALA A 354 12.54 2.53 25.41
CA ALA A 354 12.22 3.80 24.77
C ALA A 354 10.70 4.06 24.83
N THR A 355 10.32 5.30 25.13
CA THR A 355 8.91 5.70 25.28
C THR A 355 8.46 6.56 24.10
N ILE A 356 7.36 6.18 23.46
CA ILE A 356 6.68 6.92 22.40
C ILE A 356 5.31 7.40 22.86
N SER A 357 4.82 8.52 22.32
CA SER A 357 3.42 8.93 22.50
C SER A 357 2.57 8.36 21.37
N VAL A 358 1.59 7.53 21.73
CA VAL A 358 0.76 6.79 20.78
C VAL A 358 -0.16 7.76 20.02
N ALA A 359 0.06 7.93 18.72
CA ALA A 359 -0.76 8.82 17.87
C ALA A 359 -1.82 8.09 17.04
N SER A 360 -1.80 6.76 17.05
CA SER A 360 -2.75 5.90 16.35
C SER A 360 -3.00 4.63 17.15
N ASN A 361 -4.17 4.03 16.97
CA ASN A 361 -4.50 2.75 17.56
C ASN A 361 -3.70 1.57 16.94
N ARG A 362 -2.89 1.84 15.91
CA ARG A 362 -1.90 0.92 15.33
C ARG A 362 -0.50 1.51 15.44
N VAL A 363 0.46 0.72 15.93
CA VAL A 363 1.88 1.07 16.02
C VAL A 363 2.70 0.01 15.32
N GLN A 364 3.46 0.42 14.31
CA GLN A 364 4.44 -0.44 13.64
C GLN A 364 5.84 -0.02 14.05
N PHE A 365 6.69 -0.98 14.40
CA PHE A 365 8.06 -0.67 14.79
C PHE A 365 9.04 -1.81 14.48
N TYR A 366 10.32 -1.48 14.48
CA TYR A 366 11.41 -2.47 14.50
C TYR A 366 12.55 -1.96 15.36
N LEU A 367 13.39 -2.89 15.82
CA LEU A 367 14.60 -2.57 16.54
C LEU A 367 15.83 -2.80 15.66
N TYR A 368 16.83 -1.93 15.80
CA TYR A 368 18.16 -2.14 15.27
C TYR A 368 19.19 -1.96 16.39
N ALA A 369 19.94 -3.02 16.69
CA ALA A 369 21.00 -3.02 17.69
C ALA A 369 22.35 -3.23 17.00
N GLU A 370 23.37 -2.52 17.46
CA GLU A 370 24.73 -2.66 16.91
C GLU A 370 25.83 -2.60 17.95
N ASN A 371 26.93 -3.28 17.63
CA ASN A 371 28.20 -3.14 18.32
C ASN A 371 29.27 -2.63 17.35
N ALA A 372 30.51 -2.50 17.83
CA ALA A 372 31.65 -2.05 17.02
C ALA A 372 31.77 -2.72 15.63
N THR A 373 31.38 -3.98 15.48
CA THR A 373 31.65 -4.80 14.28
C THR A 373 30.42 -5.22 13.47
N ALA A 374 29.24 -5.33 14.08
CA ALA A 374 28.05 -5.90 13.44
C ALA A 374 26.75 -5.31 14.01
N GLY A 375 25.70 -5.35 13.19
CA GLY A 375 24.34 -4.94 13.56
C GLY A 375 23.35 -6.11 13.46
N THR A 376 22.19 -5.98 14.10
CA THR A 376 21.08 -6.93 14.08
C THR A 376 19.76 -6.18 14.07
N PHE A 377 18.85 -6.57 13.19
CA PHE A 377 17.47 -6.09 13.19
C PHE A 377 16.53 -7.07 13.90
N SER A 378 15.46 -6.54 14.48
CA SER A 378 14.30 -7.31 14.92
C SER A 378 13.03 -6.62 14.43
N PRO A 379 12.27 -7.22 13.49
CA PRO A 379 12.56 -8.47 12.80
C PRO A 379 13.76 -8.36 11.84
N VAL A 380 14.39 -9.48 11.48
CA VAL A 380 15.60 -9.50 10.62
C VAL A 380 15.36 -9.00 9.18
N ARG A 381 14.08 -8.86 8.79
CA ARG A 381 13.61 -8.32 7.52
C ARG A 381 12.88 -6.97 7.70
N ALA A 382 13.34 -6.12 8.61
CA ALA A 382 12.75 -4.82 8.96
C ALA A 382 12.36 -3.91 7.77
N ALA A 383 13.03 -4.04 6.63
CA ALA A 383 12.67 -3.36 5.37
C ALA A 383 11.24 -3.70 4.85
N PHE A 384 10.67 -4.81 5.33
CA PHE A 384 9.44 -5.47 4.87
C PHE A 384 8.50 -5.88 5.99
N GLU A 385 9.06 -6.36 7.10
CA GLU A 385 8.33 -6.89 8.24
C GLU A 385 8.52 -5.92 9.41
N THR A 386 7.46 -5.69 10.20
CA THR A 386 7.53 -4.90 11.43
C THR A 386 6.92 -5.69 12.58
N HIS A 387 7.34 -5.37 13.80
CA HIS A 387 6.50 -5.65 14.96
C HIS A 387 5.29 -4.73 14.91
N GLU A 388 4.14 -5.25 15.33
CA GLU A 388 2.89 -4.51 15.29
C GLU A 388 2.16 -4.62 16.61
N LEU A 389 1.65 -3.48 17.08
CA LEU A 389 0.81 -3.37 18.26
C LEU A 389 -0.48 -2.68 17.85
N LEU A 390 -1.59 -3.37 18.08
CA LEU A 390 -2.92 -2.86 17.85
C LEU A 390 -3.62 -2.67 19.20
N THR A 391 -4.27 -1.53 19.37
CA THR A 391 -5.28 -1.32 20.40
C THR A 391 -6.61 -1.04 19.73
N LEU A 392 -7.70 -1.42 20.39
CA LEU A 392 -9.04 -1.21 19.84
C LEU A 392 -9.49 0.22 20.19
N PRO A 393 -10.09 0.97 19.25
CA PRO A 393 -10.69 2.25 19.56
C PRO A 393 -11.82 2.04 20.58
N SER A 394 -11.98 3.01 21.48
CA SER A 394 -13.08 3.02 22.45
C SER A 394 -14.40 3.37 21.77
N ALA A 395 -15.51 2.92 22.35
CA ALA A 395 -16.85 3.28 21.88
C ALA A 395 -17.01 4.81 21.77
N GLY A 396 -17.42 5.27 20.59
CA GLY A 396 -17.57 6.69 20.29
C GLY A 396 -16.31 7.42 19.78
N GLU A 397 -15.17 6.75 19.61
CA GLU A 397 -13.97 7.34 18.98
C GLU A 397 -14.06 7.34 17.45
N LEU A 398 -14.35 6.19 16.86
CA LEU A 398 -14.79 6.05 15.47
C LEU A 398 -16.29 5.74 15.48
N VAL A 399 -17.08 6.52 14.75
CA VAL A 399 -18.54 6.43 14.79
C VAL A 399 -19.11 6.28 13.39
N ILE A 400 -20.26 5.61 13.29
CA ILE A 400 -21.11 5.70 12.10
C ILE A 400 -21.65 7.13 12.07
N ASN A 401 -21.34 7.89 11.02
CA ASN A 401 -21.66 9.32 10.94
C ASN A 401 -22.85 9.60 10.03
N GLU A 402 -22.93 8.91 8.90
CA GLU A 402 -23.97 9.08 7.89
C GLU A 402 -24.12 7.78 7.09
N LEU A 403 -25.32 7.50 6.59
CA LEU A 403 -25.58 6.43 5.64
C LEU A 403 -26.64 6.83 4.62
N MET A 404 -26.55 6.25 3.44
CA MET A 404 -27.56 6.33 2.39
C MET A 404 -27.86 4.91 1.93
N ALA A 405 -29.06 4.40 2.22
CA ALA A 405 -29.51 3.05 1.81
C ALA A 405 -30.46 3.09 0.60
N TYR A 406 -30.56 4.25 -0.05
CA TYR A 406 -31.27 4.39 -1.31
C TYR A 406 -30.64 5.54 -2.08
N ASN A 407 -29.74 5.23 -3.01
CA ASN A 407 -29.06 6.20 -3.86
C ASN A 407 -29.57 6.09 -5.31
N GLU A 408 -30.17 7.15 -5.85
CA GLU A 408 -30.53 7.22 -7.28
C GLU A 408 -29.69 8.25 -8.04
N GLY A 409 -28.36 8.17 -7.85
CA GLY A 409 -27.38 8.91 -8.64
C GLY A 409 -27.01 10.29 -8.07
N LEU A 410 -27.23 10.52 -6.78
CA LEU A 410 -26.72 11.72 -6.11
C LEU A 410 -25.21 11.63 -5.88
N VAL A 411 -24.74 10.45 -5.53
CA VAL A 411 -23.32 10.13 -5.41
C VAL A 411 -23.05 8.91 -6.27
N LEU A 412 -21.92 8.91 -6.98
CA LEU A 412 -21.48 7.76 -7.76
C LEU A 412 -20.17 7.23 -7.20
N ASP A 413 -20.01 5.91 -7.25
CA ASP A 413 -18.73 5.24 -6.98
C ASP A 413 -17.73 5.42 -8.14
N GLU A 414 -16.57 4.78 -8.02
CA GLU A 414 -15.53 4.84 -9.06
C GLU A 414 -15.87 4.07 -10.35
N GLN A 415 -16.89 3.20 -10.32
CA GLN A 415 -17.48 2.49 -11.46
C GLN A 415 -18.58 3.32 -12.14
N GLY A 416 -19.00 4.42 -11.51
CA GLY A 416 -20.09 5.27 -11.97
C GLY A 416 -21.48 4.74 -11.60
N GLU A 417 -21.55 3.82 -10.65
CA GLU A 417 -22.76 3.21 -10.09
C GLU A 417 -23.25 4.03 -8.89
N ALA A 418 -24.55 3.94 -8.58
CA ALA A 418 -25.20 4.72 -7.55
C ALA A 418 -25.58 3.82 -6.38
N ASP A 419 -24.59 3.44 -5.59
CA ASP A 419 -24.76 2.45 -4.54
C ASP A 419 -25.00 3.05 -3.16
N ASP A 420 -25.44 2.19 -2.25
CA ASP A 420 -25.56 2.53 -0.85
C ASP A 420 -24.18 2.76 -0.26
N TRP A 421 -24.11 3.65 0.73
CA TRP A 421 -22.85 3.94 1.38
C TRP A 421 -23.00 4.24 2.85
N ILE A 422 -21.91 3.97 3.56
CA ILE A 422 -21.74 4.15 4.99
C ILE A 422 -20.54 5.07 5.19
N GLU A 423 -20.69 6.10 6.00
CA GLU A 423 -19.61 6.98 6.39
C GLU A 423 -19.23 6.79 7.85
N LEU A 424 -17.95 6.56 8.10
CA LEU A 424 -17.35 6.56 9.43
C LEU A 424 -16.63 7.89 9.68
N PHE A 425 -16.70 8.40 10.90
CA PHE A 425 -16.05 9.65 11.30
C PHE A 425 -15.13 9.44 12.50
N ASN A 426 -13.87 9.87 12.38
CA ASN A 426 -12.91 9.84 13.49
C ASN A 426 -13.04 11.10 14.36
N ARG A 427 -13.47 10.90 15.61
CA ARG A 427 -13.67 11.96 16.61
C ARG A 427 -12.45 12.23 17.48
N THR A 428 -11.40 11.44 17.34
CA THR A 428 -10.20 11.54 18.16
C THR A 428 -9.26 12.64 17.66
N ALA A 429 -8.25 12.95 18.46
CA ALA A 429 -7.16 13.85 18.06
C ALA A 429 -6.02 13.12 17.33
N GLY A 430 -6.07 11.79 17.26
CA GLY A 430 -5.09 10.95 16.57
C GLY A 430 -5.69 10.29 15.33
N THR A 431 -4.86 9.59 14.56
CA THR A 431 -5.33 8.78 13.44
C THR A 431 -5.96 7.51 13.97
N VAL A 432 -7.05 7.04 13.38
CA VAL A 432 -7.64 5.74 13.70
C VAL A 432 -7.48 4.82 12.50
N SER A 433 -6.74 3.73 12.69
CA SER A 433 -6.74 2.56 11.83
C SER A 433 -8.04 1.79 12.01
N THR A 434 -8.64 1.38 10.89
CA THR A 434 -9.83 0.52 10.85
C THR A 434 -9.50 -0.98 10.83
N GLU A 435 -8.21 -1.34 10.91
CA GLU A 435 -7.79 -2.72 11.06
C GLU A 435 -8.40 -3.37 12.32
N GLY A 436 -8.96 -4.56 12.13
CA GLY A 436 -9.64 -5.29 13.20
C GLY A 436 -11.02 -4.73 13.57
N LEU A 437 -11.58 -3.82 12.77
CA LEU A 437 -12.96 -3.36 12.90
C LEU A 437 -13.87 -4.04 11.87
N PHE A 438 -15.16 -4.12 12.20
CA PHE A 438 -16.14 -4.84 11.41
C PHE A 438 -17.44 -4.05 11.28
N LEU A 439 -18.03 -4.06 10.09
CA LEU A 439 -19.40 -3.60 9.87
C LEU A 439 -20.33 -4.80 9.71
N THR A 440 -21.55 -4.65 10.22
CA THR A 440 -22.62 -5.63 10.03
C THR A 440 -23.98 -4.95 10.11
N ASP A 441 -24.91 -5.44 9.29
CA ASP A 441 -26.35 -5.17 9.33
C ASP A 441 -27.10 -6.17 10.24
N ASP A 442 -26.41 -7.20 10.76
CA ASP A 442 -26.95 -8.28 11.58
C ASP A 442 -26.20 -8.39 12.91
N ALA A 443 -26.87 -8.06 14.01
CA ALA A 443 -26.31 -8.12 15.36
C ALA A 443 -25.94 -9.56 15.80
N ASP A 444 -26.53 -10.59 15.20
CA ASP A 444 -26.19 -11.99 15.47
C ASP A 444 -24.90 -12.42 14.73
N VAL A 445 -24.39 -11.59 13.81
CA VAL A 445 -23.15 -11.79 13.05
C VAL A 445 -22.21 -10.56 13.23
N PRO A 446 -21.66 -10.34 14.45
CA PRO A 446 -20.91 -9.11 14.77
C PRO A 446 -19.64 -8.90 13.93
N LEU A 447 -19.06 -9.96 13.38
CA LEU A 447 -17.82 -9.93 12.59
C LEU A 447 -18.11 -10.26 11.11
N LYS A 448 -19.22 -9.74 10.56
CA LYS A 448 -19.69 -10.05 9.19
C LYS A 448 -18.68 -9.61 8.14
N TRP A 449 -18.41 -8.31 8.04
CA TRP A 449 -17.48 -7.75 7.06
C TRP A 449 -16.34 -7.02 7.77
N ALA A 450 -15.12 -7.49 7.55
CA ALA A 450 -13.91 -6.86 8.07
C ALA A 450 -13.61 -5.59 7.24
N LEU A 451 -13.41 -4.47 7.92
CA LEU A 451 -12.91 -3.26 7.27
C LEU A 451 -11.46 -3.49 6.80
N PRO A 452 -11.06 -2.95 5.62
CA PRO A 452 -9.66 -2.88 5.24
C PRO A 452 -8.86 -2.06 6.26
N ALA A 453 -7.53 -2.18 6.25
CA ALA A 453 -6.65 -1.47 7.19
C ALA A 453 -6.45 0.01 6.81
N GLU A 454 -7.55 0.76 6.76
CA GLU A 454 -7.57 2.17 6.36
C GLU A 454 -7.28 3.12 7.52
N GLN A 455 -6.66 4.25 7.20
CA GLN A 455 -6.22 5.25 8.17
C GLN A 455 -7.12 6.49 8.11
N VAL A 456 -7.96 6.68 9.12
CA VAL A 456 -8.85 7.83 9.23
C VAL A 456 -8.18 8.93 10.05
N ALA A 457 -7.78 10.02 9.39
CA ALA A 457 -7.14 11.16 10.04
C ALA A 457 -8.01 11.79 11.15
N PRO A 458 -7.45 12.58 12.09
CA PRO A 458 -8.24 13.30 13.10
C PRO A 458 -9.31 14.19 12.45
N GLY A 459 -10.59 13.98 12.79
CA GLY A 459 -11.71 14.69 12.14
C GLY A 459 -11.91 14.35 10.66
N GLY A 460 -11.29 13.26 10.18
CA GLY A 460 -11.47 12.71 8.85
C GLY A 460 -12.64 11.74 8.77
N TYR A 461 -12.97 11.37 7.53
CA TYR A 461 -14.09 10.50 7.17
C TYR A 461 -13.58 9.32 6.34
N LEU A 462 -14.22 8.16 6.48
CA LEU A 462 -14.04 7.01 5.62
C LEU A 462 -15.40 6.61 5.05
N VAL A 463 -15.49 6.49 3.74
CA VAL A 463 -16.69 5.99 3.06
C VAL A 463 -16.48 4.54 2.67
N VAL A 464 -17.49 3.73 2.93
CA VAL A 464 -17.61 2.33 2.51
C VAL A 464 -18.86 2.20 1.65
N TRP A 465 -18.73 1.61 0.47
CA TRP A 465 -19.85 1.24 -0.38
C TRP A 465 -20.48 -0.05 0.15
N ALA A 466 -21.79 -0.04 0.38
CA ALA A 466 -22.55 -1.20 0.85
C ALA A 466 -23.38 -1.75 -0.32
N ASP A 467 -22.72 -2.38 -1.28
CA ASP A 467 -23.32 -2.78 -2.57
C ASP A 467 -23.39 -4.30 -2.75
N GLY A 468 -22.75 -5.08 -1.87
CA GLY A 468 -22.60 -6.52 -2.03
C GLY A 468 -21.61 -6.94 -3.12
N GLN A 469 -20.72 -6.03 -3.57
CA GLN A 469 -19.78 -6.25 -4.66
C GLN A 469 -18.31 -6.07 -4.23
N PRO A 470 -17.78 -6.90 -3.31
CA PRO A 470 -16.41 -6.77 -2.80
C PRO A 470 -15.31 -6.98 -3.84
N GLY A 471 -15.66 -7.33 -5.09
CA GLY A 471 -14.73 -7.42 -6.21
C GLY A 471 -14.44 -6.08 -6.89
N GLN A 472 -15.15 -5.00 -6.53
CA GLN A 472 -14.98 -3.67 -7.12
C GLN A 472 -13.86 -2.87 -6.46
N GLY A 473 -13.59 -3.09 -5.17
CA GLY A 473 -12.49 -2.49 -4.44
C GLY A 473 -12.53 -2.84 -2.95
N ASP A 474 -11.47 -2.51 -2.21
CA ASP A 474 -11.34 -2.87 -0.78
C ASP A 474 -12.39 -2.18 0.11
N LEU A 475 -12.98 -1.08 -0.35
CA LEU A 475 -14.03 -0.32 0.34
C LEU A 475 -15.45 -0.69 -0.12
N HIS A 476 -15.62 -1.77 -0.88
CA HIS A 476 -16.93 -2.34 -1.23
C HIS A 476 -17.26 -3.52 -0.30
N ALA A 477 -18.31 -3.36 0.49
CA ALA A 477 -18.77 -4.35 1.43
C ALA A 477 -19.46 -5.53 0.73
N ASP A 478 -19.46 -6.69 1.39
CA ASP A 478 -20.13 -7.89 0.89
C ASP A 478 -21.64 -7.95 1.23
N PHE A 479 -22.21 -6.82 1.65
CA PHE A 479 -23.62 -6.64 1.95
C PHE A 479 -24.12 -5.28 1.47
N ALA A 480 -25.44 -5.14 1.39
CA ALA A 480 -26.13 -3.91 1.04
C ALA A 480 -27.19 -3.55 2.07
N LEU A 481 -27.61 -2.29 2.09
CA LEU A 481 -28.54 -1.79 3.09
C LEU A 481 -30.01 -1.91 2.62
N ASP A 482 -30.94 -2.17 3.54
CA ASP A 482 -32.38 -2.19 3.23
C ASP A 482 -32.97 -0.78 3.33
N ALA A 483 -33.34 -0.20 2.18
CA ALA A 483 -34.05 1.07 2.08
C ALA A 483 -35.34 1.16 2.92
N SER A 484 -35.93 0.02 3.31
CA SER A 484 -37.12 -0.04 4.19
C SER A 484 -36.80 0.26 5.65
N GLY A 485 -35.53 0.12 6.05
CA GLY A 485 -35.00 0.35 7.38
C GLY A 485 -34.52 -0.93 8.09
N GLU A 486 -33.39 -0.82 8.76
CA GLU A 486 -32.73 -1.89 9.52
C GLU A 486 -31.79 -1.30 10.59
N SER A 487 -30.77 -2.05 11.03
CA SER A 487 -29.74 -1.54 11.94
C SER A 487 -28.35 -1.84 11.40
N LEU A 488 -27.42 -0.91 11.60
CA LEU A 488 -26.02 -1.05 11.24
C LEU A 488 -25.17 -0.91 12.50
N TYR A 489 -24.16 -1.77 12.61
CA TYR A 489 -23.29 -1.88 13.78
C TYR A 489 -21.82 -1.80 13.37
N LEU A 490 -21.03 -1.14 14.21
CA LEU A 490 -19.57 -1.14 14.14
C LEU A 490 -19.05 -1.94 15.35
N PHE A 491 -18.35 -3.04 15.09
CA PHE A 491 -17.77 -3.90 16.10
C PHE A 491 -16.24 -3.91 16.02
N ALA A 492 -15.59 -4.14 17.15
CA ALA A 492 -14.18 -4.51 17.20
C ALA A 492 -14.00 -6.04 17.08
N ALA A 493 -12.78 -6.49 16.78
CA ALA A 493 -12.44 -7.91 16.60
C ALA A 493 -12.76 -8.81 17.82
N ASP A 494 -12.85 -8.25 19.02
CA ASP A 494 -13.26 -8.96 20.24
C ASP A 494 -14.78 -8.99 20.45
N SER A 495 -15.55 -8.59 19.43
CA SER A 495 -17.02 -8.42 19.45
C SER A 495 -17.53 -7.32 20.39
N THR A 496 -16.67 -6.39 20.82
CA THR A 496 -17.11 -5.17 21.49
C THR A 496 -17.86 -4.27 20.52
N LEU A 497 -19.10 -3.90 20.86
CA LEU A 497 -19.88 -2.91 20.10
C LEU A 497 -19.28 -1.51 20.31
N LEU A 498 -18.86 -0.87 19.22
CA LEU A 498 -18.28 0.47 19.23
C LEU A 498 -19.31 1.55 18.95
N ASP A 499 -20.18 1.32 17.97
CA ASP A 499 -21.27 2.22 17.61
C ASP A 499 -22.39 1.50 16.87
N GLN A 500 -23.59 2.08 16.85
CA GLN A 500 -24.74 1.56 16.11
C GLN A 500 -25.72 2.64 15.67
N VAL A 501 -26.48 2.33 14.63
CA VAL A 501 -27.65 3.09 14.19
C VAL A 501 -28.78 2.14 13.83
N THR A 502 -30.00 2.51 14.19
CA THR A 502 -31.22 1.91 13.65
C THR A 502 -31.90 2.98 12.83
N PHE A 503 -32.18 2.70 11.56
CA PHE A 503 -32.81 3.63 10.64
C PHE A 503 -34.11 3.06 10.08
N GLY A 504 -35.01 3.96 9.69
CA GLY A 504 -36.29 3.60 9.08
C GLY A 504 -36.22 3.69 7.56
N THR A 505 -37.37 3.82 6.92
CA THR A 505 -37.48 4.01 5.47
C THR A 505 -36.60 5.18 4.99
N GLN A 506 -35.75 4.92 4.00
CA GLN A 506 -34.87 5.88 3.35
C GLN A 506 -35.47 6.38 2.04
N TYR A 507 -35.00 7.55 1.60
CA TYR A 507 -35.42 8.17 0.35
C TYR A 507 -34.22 8.56 -0.51
N PRO A 508 -34.38 8.59 -1.84
CA PRO A 508 -33.26 8.80 -2.78
C PRO A 508 -32.49 10.12 -2.67
N ILE A 509 -33.04 11.09 -1.94
CA ILE A 509 -32.46 12.44 -1.81
C ILE A 509 -31.89 12.74 -0.43
N SER A 510 -31.91 11.75 0.45
CA SER A 510 -31.66 11.95 1.88
C SER A 510 -30.82 10.83 2.46
N THR A 511 -30.16 11.13 3.56
CA THR A 511 -29.37 10.21 4.35
C THR A 511 -29.91 10.13 5.77
N THR A 512 -29.52 9.07 6.48
CA THR A 512 -29.60 9.04 7.94
C THR A 512 -28.25 9.45 8.51
N GLY A 513 -28.14 10.66 9.05
CA GLY A 513 -26.87 11.20 9.54
C GLY A 513 -26.93 11.83 10.92
N ARG A 514 -25.79 11.84 11.63
CA ARG A 514 -25.65 12.45 12.95
C ARG A 514 -25.67 13.96 12.86
N PHE A 515 -26.51 14.61 13.67
CA PHE A 515 -26.40 16.03 13.90
C PHE A 515 -26.58 16.42 15.36
N PRO A 516 -25.63 17.15 15.97
CA PRO A 516 -24.37 17.64 15.39
C PRO A 516 -23.43 16.51 14.90
N ASN A 517 -22.60 16.80 13.88
CA ASN A 517 -21.68 15.83 13.26
C ASN A 517 -20.93 14.98 14.29
N GLY A 518 -20.88 13.67 14.08
CA GLY A 518 -20.22 12.67 14.94
C GLY A 518 -20.79 12.46 16.34
N THR A 519 -21.66 13.36 16.85
CA THR A 519 -22.02 13.40 18.28
C THR A 519 -23.51 13.37 18.55
N GLY A 520 -24.30 13.91 17.63
CA GLY A 520 -25.73 14.02 17.79
C GLY A 520 -26.48 12.74 17.46
N ALA A 521 -27.80 12.84 17.66
CA ALA A 521 -28.72 11.81 17.23
C ALA A 521 -28.76 11.73 15.70
N PHE A 522 -29.05 10.54 15.21
CA PHE A 522 -29.35 10.33 13.79
C PHE A 522 -30.68 10.99 13.44
N ARG A 523 -30.71 11.62 12.28
CA ARG A 523 -31.90 12.19 11.66
C ARG A 523 -31.72 12.24 10.15
N GLU A 524 -32.79 12.55 9.45
CA GLU A 524 -32.74 12.75 8.02
C GLU A 524 -31.94 14.01 7.67
N LEU A 525 -30.98 13.89 6.76
CA LEU A 525 -30.13 14.98 6.25
C LEU A 525 -30.04 14.91 4.72
N LEU A 526 -29.56 15.99 4.10
CA LEU A 526 -29.05 15.91 2.73
C LEU A 526 -27.67 15.24 2.75
N PRO A 527 -27.31 14.44 1.72
CA PRO A 527 -26.01 13.79 1.64
C PRO A 527 -24.84 14.76 1.85
N SER A 528 -23.98 14.47 2.83
CA SER A 528 -22.72 15.17 3.06
C SER A 528 -21.48 14.33 2.77
N PHE A 529 -21.59 13.40 1.80
CA PHE A 529 -20.57 12.45 1.37
C PHE A 529 -19.10 12.90 1.57
N GLY A 530 -18.38 12.19 2.43
CA GLY A 530 -16.97 12.41 2.73
C GLY A 530 -16.69 13.77 3.41
N SER A 531 -17.70 14.36 4.04
CA SER A 531 -17.68 15.73 4.54
C SER A 531 -18.55 15.90 5.78
N ARG A 532 -18.42 17.06 6.42
CA ARG A 532 -19.14 17.35 7.67
C ARG A 532 -20.65 17.40 7.45
N ASN A 533 -21.39 16.66 8.26
CA ASN A 533 -22.85 16.76 8.35
C ASN A 533 -23.27 18.19 8.71
N MET A 534 -24.07 18.79 7.83
CA MET A 534 -24.64 20.12 8.01
C MET A 534 -26.16 20.01 8.13
N ALA A 535 -26.75 20.93 8.89
CA ALA A 535 -28.18 21.19 8.84
C ALA A 535 -28.37 22.50 8.09
N LEU A 536 -29.12 22.53 6.99
CA LEU A 536 -29.54 23.80 6.44
C LEU A 536 -30.80 24.24 7.20
N SER A 537 -30.96 25.55 7.37
CA SER A 537 -32.09 26.12 8.11
C SER A 537 -33.47 25.89 7.45
N THR A 538 -33.51 25.22 6.30
CA THR A 538 -34.68 24.99 5.44
C THR A 538 -34.49 23.70 4.61
N ASP A 539 -34.08 22.57 5.23
CA ASP A 539 -33.72 21.36 4.48
C ASP A 539 -34.87 20.76 3.63
N GLY A 540 -36.13 21.21 3.78
CA GLY A 540 -37.25 20.76 2.94
C GLY A 540 -37.62 19.29 3.14
N LEU A 541 -36.77 18.50 3.80
CA LEU A 541 -36.93 17.07 4.07
C LEU A 541 -38.12 16.77 4.99
N ASP A 542 -38.52 17.72 5.83
CA ASP A 542 -39.73 17.63 6.66
C ASP A 542 -41.01 18.09 5.94
N GLU A 543 -40.92 18.56 4.69
CA GLU A 543 -42.11 18.99 3.95
C GLU A 543 -43.04 17.80 3.67
N PRO A 544 -44.36 17.98 3.78
CA PRO A 544 -45.34 16.90 3.60
C PRO A 544 -45.34 16.31 2.19
N LEU A 545 -44.81 17.03 1.21
CA LEU A 545 -44.62 16.58 -0.16
C LEU A 545 -43.31 17.14 -0.73
N GLN A 546 -42.48 16.27 -1.28
CA GLN A 546 -41.29 16.65 -2.05
C GLN A 546 -41.27 15.89 -3.38
N LEU A 547 -40.73 16.53 -4.42
CA LEU A 547 -40.61 15.94 -5.75
C LEU A 547 -39.15 15.92 -6.19
N TYR A 548 -38.68 14.78 -6.67
CA TYR A 548 -37.36 14.65 -7.29
C TYR A 548 -37.36 13.61 -8.43
N PRO A 549 -36.44 13.69 -9.40
CA PRO A 549 -35.70 14.89 -9.71
C PRO A 549 -36.67 15.98 -10.21
N ASN A 550 -36.36 17.23 -9.93
CA ASN A 550 -37.18 18.36 -10.40
C ASN A 550 -36.27 19.56 -10.72
N PRO A 551 -36.04 19.89 -12.00
CA PRO A 551 -36.63 19.29 -13.21
C PRO A 551 -36.23 17.82 -13.45
N SER A 552 -37.04 17.08 -14.21
CA SER A 552 -36.78 15.70 -14.63
C SER A 552 -36.83 15.54 -16.15
N ASN A 553 -36.00 14.69 -16.73
CA ASN A 553 -36.09 14.20 -18.12
C ASN A 553 -36.63 12.76 -18.20
N GLY A 554 -37.08 12.23 -17.07
CA GLY A 554 -37.62 10.88 -16.92
C GLY A 554 -38.79 10.89 -15.94
N ASP A 555 -38.97 9.79 -15.21
CA ASP A 555 -40.01 9.73 -14.18
C ASP A 555 -39.69 10.70 -13.03
N VAL A 556 -40.71 11.05 -12.26
CA VAL A 556 -40.59 11.89 -11.06
C VAL A 556 -41.07 11.08 -9.88
N PHE A 557 -40.38 11.16 -8.77
CA PHE A 557 -40.73 10.54 -7.52
C PHE A 557 -41.25 11.57 -6.54
N ALA A 558 -42.32 11.21 -5.83
CA ALA A 558 -42.93 12.02 -4.81
C ALA A 558 -42.74 11.38 -3.45
N ILE A 559 -42.03 12.07 -2.55
CA ILE A 559 -41.91 11.68 -1.15
C ILE A 559 -43.08 12.33 -0.43
N VAL A 560 -44.05 11.53 0.02
CA VAL A 560 -45.26 12.04 0.69
C VAL A 560 -45.26 11.61 2.14
N ARG A 561 -45.27 12.59 3.06
CA ARG A 561 -45.24 12.38 4.51
C ARG A 561 -46.59 12.69 5.13
N MET A 562 -47.48 11.72 5.08
CA MET A 562 -48.83 11.80 5.66
C MET A 562 -49.09 10.62 6.58
N SER A 563 -49.58 10.91 7.79
CA SER A 563 -49.89 9.93 8.83
C SER A 563 -51.20 9.17 8.63
N ALA A 564 -51.98 9.53 7.60
CA ALA A 564 -53.23 8.87 7.21
C ALA A 564 -53.25 8.65 5.68
N PRO A 565 -53.99 7.63 5.19
CA PRO A 565 -54.17 7.38 3.77
C PRO A 565 -54.56 8.64 2.99
N PHE A 566 -54.03 8.78 1.79
CA PHE A 566 -54.17 9.97 0.96
C PHE A 566 -54.44 9.63 -0.49
N GLU A 567 -54.89 10.60 -1.26
CA GLU A 567 -55.08 10.52 -2.70
C GLU A 567 -54.06 11.41 -3.41
N VAL A 568 -53.59 10.98 -4.58
CA VAL A 568 -52.68 11.75 -5.44
C VAL A 568 -53.25 11.92 -6.84
N ARG A 569 -53.03 13.08 -7.45
CA ARG A 569 -53.30 13.33 -8.87
C ARG A 569 -52.27 14.28 -9.48
N VAL A 570 -52.06 14.18 -10.78
CA VAL A 570 -51.20 15.10 -11.54
C VAL A 570 -52.04 15.96 -12.46
N LEU A 571 -51.83 17.27 -12.40
CA LEU A 571 -52.47 18.26 -13.25
C LEU A 571 -51.43 18.94 -14.16
N SER A 572 -51.82 19.27 -15.38
CA SER A 572 -51.09 20.25 -16.20
C SER A 572 -51.33 21.67 -15.68
N MET A 573 -50.49 22.65 -16.09
CA MET A 573 -50.67 24.06 -15.68
C MET A 573 -52.00 24.70 -16.10
N ASP A 574 -52.69 24.16 -17.12
CA ASP A 574 -54.04 24.58 -17.50
C ASP A 574 -55.15 23.82 -16.75
N GLY A 575 -54.80 23.01 -15.75
CA GLY A 575 -55.71 22.33 -14.82
C GLY A 575 -56.30 21.02 -15.35
N ARG A 576 -55.79 20.47 -16.46
CA ARG A 576 -56.25 19.17 -16.97
C ARG A 576 -55.61 18.04 -16.19
N GLU A 577 -56.40 17.03 -15.89
CA GLU A 577 -55.93 15.82 -15.23
C GLU A 577 -55.11 14.97 -16.21
N VAL A 578 -53.86 14.72 -15.82
CA VAL A 578 -52.89 13.93 -16.60
C VAL A 578 -52.76 12.53 -16.00
N LEU A 579 -52.82 12.44 -14.67
CA LEU A 579 -52.91 11.21 -13.90
C LEU A 579 -54.04 11.36 -12.89
N GLY A 580 -55.03 10.46 -12.97
CA GLY A 580 -56.22 10.52 -12.12
C GLY A 580 -55.95 10.16 -10.67
N ALA A 581 -56.93 10.43 -9.80
CA ALA A 581 -56.81 10.18 -8.36
C ALA A 581 -56.49 8.71 -8.06
N ILE A 582 -55.42 8.48 -7.31
CA ILE A 582 -55.01 7.14 -6.84
C ILE A 582 -54.94 7.15 -5.32
N ASP A 583 -55.61 6.19 -4.68
CA ASP A 583 -55.51 5.93 -3.25
C ASP A 583 -54.12 5.39 -2.88
N ARG A 584 -53.56 5.93 -1.80
CA ARG A 584 -52.21 5.65 -1.31
C ARG A 584 -52.18 5.40 0.19
N GLY A 585 -51.09 4.80 0.65
CA GLY A 585 -50.86 4.43 2.04
C GLY A 585 -50.49 5.64 2.90
N THR A 586 -49.65 5.41 3.90
CA THR A 586 -49.07 6.44 4.76
C THR A 586 -47.57 6.49 4.50
N ASN A 587 -46.95 7.69 4.53
CA ASN A 587 -45.50 7.88 4.35
C ASN A 587 -44.93 7.08 3.17
N GLU A 588 -45.32 7.43 1.94
CA GLU A 588 -45.04 6.64 0.74
C GLU A 588 -44.14 7.41 -0.24
N LEU A 589 -43.16 6.71 -0.82
CA LEU A 589 -42.45 7.14 -2.03
C LEU A 589 -43.24 6.69 -3.26
N ILE A 590 -43.66 7.63 -4.09
CA ILE A 590 -44.52 7.36 -5.24
C ILE A 590 -43.78 7.68 -6.52
N ARG A 591 -43.60 6.68 -7.39
CA ARG A 591 -43.16 6.90 -8.77
C ARG A 591 -44.32 7.44 -9.62
N ILE A 592 -44.14 8.64 -10.14
CA ILE A 592 -44.99 9.29 -11.15
C ILE A 592 -44.37 9.00 -12.51
N SER A 593 -44.99 8.09 -13.27
CA SER A 593 -44.51 7.78 -14.62
C SER A 593 -44.82 8.92 -15.59
N THR A 594 -43.80 9.41 -16.28
CA THR A 594 -43.88 10.55 -17.20
C THR A 594 -43.87 10.13 -18.66
N ALA A 595 -43.79 8.83 -18.95
CA ALA A 595 -43.72 8.27 -20.30
C ALA A 595 -44.87 8.67 -21.25
N ARG A 596 -45.98 9.21 -20.72
CA ARG A 596 -47.13 9.72 -21.49
C ARG A 596 -47.34 11.23 -21.37
N MET A 597 -46.39 11.93 -20.78
CA MET A 597 -46.43 13.37 -20.52
C MET A 597 -45.46 14.06 -21.48
N ALA A 598 -45.85 15.19 -22.05
CA ALA A 598 -44.95 16.01 -22.86
C ALA A 598 -44.04 16.86 -21.97
N ALA A 599 -42.90 17.31 -22.48
CA ALA A 599 -42.08 18.31 -21.80
C ALA A 599 -42.93 19.55 -21.44
N GLY A 600 -42.80 20.05 -20.21
CA GLY A 600 -43.63 21.12 -19.67
C GLY A 600 -43.74 21.09 -18.15
N SER A 601 -44.52 22.02 -17.60
CA SER A 601 -44.76 22.12 -16.15
C SER A 601 -46.06 21.42 -15.75
N TYR A 602 -46.01 20.76 -14.61
CA TYR A 602 -47.11 20.01 -14.00
C TYR A 602 -47.18 20.31 -12.52
N VAL A 603 -48.28 19.92 -11.88
CA VAL A 603 -48.48 20.03 -10.44
C VAL A 603 -48.95 18.68 -9.91
N LEU A 604 -48.22 18.13 -8.94
CA LEU A 604 -48.72 17.00 -8.15
C LEU A 604 -49.55 17.57 -7.01
N HIS A 605 -50.78 17.09 -6.88
CA HIS A 605 -51.65 17.43 -5.76
C HIS A 605 -51.86 16.18 -4.90
N VAL A 606 -51.72 16.36 -3.59
CA VAL A 606 -51.80 15.30 -2.58
C VAL A 606 -52.76 15.76 -1.49
N TRP A 607 -53.74 14.94 -1.13
CA TRP A 607 -54.71 15.32 -0.09
C TRP A 607 -55.27 14.11 0.66
N ASN A 608 -55.72 14.36 1.87
CA ASN A 608 -56.58 13.46 2.64
C ASN A 608 -57.74 14.26 3.27
N SER A 609 -58.47 13.67 4.23
CA SER A 609 -59.57 14.34 4.90
C SER A 609 -59.17 15.54 5.78
N GLU A 610 -57.89 15.67 6.12
CA GLU A 610 -57.36 16.64 7.08
C GLU A 610 -56.48 17.71 6.43
N THR A 611 -55.65 17.32 5.46
CA THR A 611 -54.64 18.19 4.84
C THR A 611 -54.59 18.01 3.32
N SER A 612 -54.14 19.06 2.63
CA SER A 612 -53.96 19.09 1.18
C SER A 612 -52.71 19.91 0.86
N THR A 613 -51.84 19.40 -0.01
CA THR A 613 -50.62 20.07 -0.46
C THR A 613 -50.41 19.85 -1.97
N GLN A 614 -49.61 20.72 -2.59
CA GLN A 614 -49.22 20.60 -4.00
C GLN A 614 -47.80 21.07 -4.19
N GLU A 615 -47.09 20.40 -5.09
CA GLU A 615 -45.78 20.83 -5.55
C GLU A 615 -45.72 20.81 -7.09
N PRO A 616 -45.23 21.90 -7.72
CA PRO A 616 -44.99 21.93 -9.15
C PRO A 616 -43.72 21.15 -9.52
N PHE A 617 -43.74 20.49 -10.68
CA PHE A 617 -42.54 19.91 -11.28
C PHE A 617 -42.45 20.18 -12.77
N ILE A 618 -41.23 20.10 -13.29
CA ILE A 618 -40.91 20.38 -14.68
C ILE A 618 -40.37 19.12 -15.35
N LEU A 619 -40.94 18.79 -16.51
CA LEU A 619 -40.39 17.81 -17.43
C LEU A 619 -39.62 18.51 -18.55
N SER A 620 -38.33 18.23 -18.65
CA SER A 620 -37.48 18.67 -19.75
C SER A 620 -37.46 17.63 -20.88
N GLU A 621 -37.11 18.07 -22.09
CA GLU A 621 -36.94 17.19 -23.27
C GLU A 621 -35.83 16.15 -23.10
#